data_AF-A0A937GBE0-F1
#
_entry.id   AF-A0A937GBE0-F1
#
_cell.length_a   1.000
_cell.length_b   1.000
_cell.length_c   1.000
_cell.angle_alpha   90.00
_cell.angle_beta   90.00
_cell.angle_gamma   90.00
#
_symmetry.space_group_name_H-M   'P 1'
#
loop_
_entity.id
_entity.type
_entity.pdbx_description
1 polymer ?
#
loop_
_entity_poly.entity_id
_entity_poly.type
_entity_poly.pdbx_seq_one_letter_code
_entity_poly.pdbx_strand_id
1 'polypeptide(L)' 'MGSKKRRQHHLAGVPMFEGCTARELDLIARAGTDIVMTAGTTIIDQGQTGREAFIVLDGTVTVRRNGRRVAELGPG' A
#
# COMPACT_ATOMS: atom_id res chain seq x y z
N MET A 1 -11.67 16.56 -2.50
CA MET A 1 -10.36 17.04 -3.02
C MET A 1 -9.16 16.73 -2.11
N GLY A 2 -9.33 16.24 -0.86
CA GLY A 2 -8.21 15.91 0.05
C GLY A 2 -7.53 14.55 -0.16
N SER A 3 -8.25 13.49 -0.55
CA SER A 3 -7.66 12.13 -0.68
C SER A 3 -6.60 12.04 -1.80
N LYS A 4 -6.76 12.83 -2.87
CA LYS A 4 -5.91 12.77 -4.06
C LYS A 4 -4.43 13.12 -3.78
N LYS A 5 -4.18 14.28 -3.16
CA LYS A 5 -2.81 14.74 -2.84
C LYS A 5 -2.11 13.82 -1.85
N ARG A 6 -2.89 13.25 -0.91
CA ARG A 6 -2.39 12.29 0.06
C ARG A 6 -1.84 11.04 -0.63
N ARG A 7 -2.58 10.46 -1.58
CA ARG A 7 -2.13 9.27 -2.34
C ARG A 7 -0.85 9.51 -3.13
N GLN A 8 -0.78 10.62 -3.87
CA GLN A 8 0.45 10.98 -4.58
C GLN A 8 1.65 11.10 -3.64
N HIS A 9 1.45 11.69 -2.46
CA HIS A 9 2.51 11.84 -1.47
C HIS A 9 3.00 10.49 -0.94
N HIS A 10 2.09 9.55 -0.62
CA HIS A 10 2.49 8.21 -0.19
C HIS A 10 3.21 7.46 -1.32
N LEU A 11 2.71 7.52 -2.56
CA LEU A 11 3.34 6.88 -3.71
C LEU A 11 4.76 7.41 -3.98
N ALA A 12 5.00 8.71 -3.78
CA ALA A 12 6.32 9.31 -3.94
C ALA A 12 7.35 8.80 -2.92
N GLY A 13 6.90 8.24 -1.79
CA GLY A 13 7.76 7.64 -0.77
C GLY A 13 8.07 6.16 -0.98
N VAL A 14 7.44 5.50 -1.96
CA VAL A 14 7.62 4.07 -2.22
C VAL A 14 8.77 3.86 -3.21
N PRO A 15 9.82 3.09 -2.86
CA PRO A 15 10.97 2.85 -3.74
C PRO A 15 10.61 2.32 -5.14
N MET A 16 9.53 1.56 -5.24
CA MET A 16 9.02 1.02 -6.50
C MET A 16 8.65 2.10 -7.53
N PHE A 17 8.32 3.32 -7.08
CA PHE A 17 7.87 4.42 -7.94
C PHE A 17 8.86 5.60 -8.01
N GLU A 18 10.10 5.44 -7.53
CA GLU A 18 11.12 6.51 -7.56
C GLU A 18 11.42 7.05 -8.97
N GLY A 19 11.24 6.21 -10.00
CA GLY A 19 11.41 6.61 -11.40
C GLY A 19 10.22 7.36 -12.01
N CYS A 20 9.10 7.47 -11.31
CA CYS A 20 7.88 8.09 -11.83
C CYS A 20 7.88 9.61 -11.61
N THR A 21 7.48 10.35 -12.63
CA THR A 21 7.19 11.78 -12.52
C THR A 21 5.93 12.01 -11.68
N ALA A 22 5.76 13.23 -11.17
CA ALA A 22 4.55 13.62 -10.44
C ALA A 22 3.25 13.37 -11.23
N ARG A 23 3.28 13.50 -12.57
CA ARG A 23 2.11 13.20 -13.42
C ARG A 23 1.80 11.72 -13.47
N GLU A 24 2.81 10.86 -13.57
CA GLU A 24 2.63 9.40 -13.56
C GLU A 24 2.15 8.91 -12.20
N LEU A 25 2.69 9.46 -11.11
CA LEU A 25 2.17 9.21 -9.76
C LEU A 25 0.70 9.64 -9.62
N ASP A 26 0.26 10.70 -10.31
CA ASP A 26 -1.15 11.10 -10.34
C ASP A 26 -2.03 10.06 -11.02
N LEU A 27 -1.56 9.49 -12.12
CA LEU A 27 -2.27 8.46 -12.87
C LEU A 27 -2.40 7.17 -12.04
N ILE A 28 -1.30 6.74 -11.41
CA ILE A 28 -1.29 5.58 -10.51
C ILE A 28 -2.24 5.82 -9.33
N ALA A 29 -2.15 6.99 -8.69
CA ALA A 29 -3.06 7.36 -7.61
C ALA A 29 -4.52 7.23 -8.06
N ARG A 30 -4.86 7.75 -9.24
CA ARG A 30 -6.25 7.70 -9.76
C ARG A 30 -6.74 6.30 -10.09
N ALA A 31 -5.87 5.41 -10.53
CA ALA A 31 -6.21 4.02 -10.84
C ALA A 31 -6.46 3.17 -9.58
N GLY A 32 -5.86 3.56 -8.44
CA GLY A 32 -6.04 2.86 -7.17
C GLY A 32 -7.37 3.15 -6.48
N THR A 33 -7.81 2.18 -5.67
CA THR A 33 -9.03 2.24 -4.85
C THR A 33 -8.67 2.31 -3.37
N ASP A 34 -9.29 3.24 -2.65
CA ASP A 34 -9.14 3.34 -1.19
C ASP A 34 -9.99 2.24 -0.53
N ILE A 35 -9.36 1.41 0.30
CA ILE A 35 -10.05 0.38 1.09
C ILE A 35 -9.74 0.57 2.58
N VAL A 36 -10.72 0.29 3.43
CA VAL A 36 -10.56 0.31 4.88
C VAL A 36 -10.74 -1.11 5.38
N MET A 37 -9.76 -1.57 6.15
CA MET A 37 -9.78 -2.89 6.77
C MET A 37 -9.67 -2.74 8.29
N THR A 38 -10.37 -3.58 9.02
CA THR A 38 -10.32 -3.59 10.49
C THR A 38 -9.10 -4.36 10.97
N ALA A 39 -8.62 -4.02 12.18
CA ALA A 39 -7.53 -4.74 12.82
C ALA A 39 -7.82 -6.25 12.91
N GLY A 40 -6.81 -7.07 12.59
CA GLY A 40 -6.95 -8.53 12.54
C GLY A 40 -7.40 -9.09 11.19
N THR A 41 -7.80 -8.23 10.24
CA THR A 41 -8.14 -8.67 8.88
C THR A 41 -6.88 -9.18 8.15
N THR A 42 -6.98 -10.35 7.52
CA THR A 42 -5.92 -10.84 6.63
C THR A 42 -6.07 -10.15 5.27
N ILE A 43 -5.09 -9.34 4.90
CA ILE A 43 -5.08 -8.58 3.64
C ILE A 43 -4.59 -9.45 2.48
N ILE A 44 -3.50 -10.19 2.70
CA ILE A 44 -2.87 -11.12 1.75
C ILE A 44 -2.47 -12.37 2.53
N ASP A 45 -2.71 -13.55 1.96
CA ASP A 45 -2.25 -14.82 2.51
C ASP A 45 -1.08 -15.43 1.72
N GLN A 46 -0.15 -16.08 2.42
CA GLN A 46 1.06 -16.61 1.82
C GLN A 46 0.74 -17.80 0.90
N GLY A 47 1.22 -17.72 -0.34
CA GLY A 47 1.01 -18.78 -1.34
C GLY A 47 -0.26 -18.59 -2.17
N GLN A 48 -1.09 -17.59 -1.86
CA GLN A 48 -2.15 -17.18 -2.78
C GLN A 48 -1.57 -16.44 -3.98
N THR A 49 -2.21 -16.62 -5.14
CA THR A 49 -1.89 -15.87 -6.35
C THR A 49 -2.15 -14.39 -6.12
N GLY A 50 -1.09 -13.58 -6.11
CA GLY A 50 -1.19 -12.13 -6.00
C GLY A 50 -1.75 -11.51 -7.29
N ARG A 51 -2.82 -10.73 -7.16
CA ARG A 51 -3.40 -9.93 -8.26
C ARG A 51 -3.45 -8.43 -7.92
N GLU A 52 -3.19 -8.09 -6.67
CA GLU A 52 -3.37 -6.76 -6.10
C GLU A 52 -2.14 -6.36 -5.30
N ALA A 53 -1.87 -5.06 -5.25
CA ALA A 53 -0.85 -4.46 -4.41
C ALA A 53 -1.50 -3.39 -3.54
N PHE A 54 -1.06 -3.31 -2.29
CA PHE A 54 -1.58 -2.36 -1.31
C PHE A 54 -0.45 -1.46 -0.81
N ILE A 55 -0.82 -0.23 -0.51
CA ILE A 55 0.05 0.76 0.12
C ILE A 55 -0.66 1.17 1.39
N VAL A 56 0.05 1.17 2.51
CA VAL A 56 -0.53 1.60 3.77
C VAL A 56 -0.64 3.12 3.72
N LEU A 57 -1.86 3.64 3.83
CA LEU A 57 -2.09 5.09 3.91
C LEU A 57 -2.17 5.57 5.35
N ASP A 58 -2.71 4.71 6.23
CA ASP A 58 -2.86 4.93 7.66
C ASP A 58 -2.93 3.58 8.39
N GLY A 59 -2.49 3.56 9.64
CA GLY A 59 -2.45 2.35 10.46
C GLY A 59 -1.18 1.50 10.27
N THR A 60 -1.29 0.20 10.59
CA THR A 60 -0.14 -0.69 10.68
C THR A 60 -0.51 -2.11 10.26
N VAL A 61 0.37 -2.76 9.49
CA VAL A 61 0.20 -4.13 9.00
C VAL A 61 1.36 -4.99 9.48
N THR A 62 1.05 -6.17 10.01
CA THR A 62 2.06 -7.17 10.37
C THR A 62 2.29 -8.13 9.22
N VAL A 63 3.55 -8.31 8.81
CA VAL A 63 3.93 -9.29 7.79
C VAL A 63 4.40 -10.57 8.47
N ARG A 64 3.80 -11.70 8.09
CA ARG A 64 4.22 -13.04 8.55
C ARG A 64 4.66 -13.89 7.37
N ARG A 65 5.67 -14.73 7.59
CA ARG A 65 6.12 -15.75 6.64
C ARG A 65 6.28 -17.07 7.40
N ASN A 66 5.62 -18.10 6.94
CA ASN A 66 5.54 -19.42 7.59
C ASN A 66 5.13 -19.30 9.06
N GLY A 67 4.10 -18.49 9.35
CA GLY A 67 3.61 -18.23 10.71
C GLY A 67 4.48 -17.30 11.58
N ARG A 68 5.72 -17.00 11.18
CA ARG A 68 6.62 -16.13 11.94
C ARG A 68 6.49 -14.68 11.49
N ARG A 69 6.38 -13.73 12.44
CA ARG A 69 6.44 -12.29 12.15
C ARG A 69 7.83 -11.93 11.62
N VAL A 70 7.87 -11.25 10.47
CA VAL A 70 9.12 -10.85 9.80
C VAL A 70 9.26 -9.35 9.65
N ALA A 71 8.16 -8.61 9.60
CA ALA A 71 8.16 -7.16 9.52
C ALA A 71 6.85 -6.57 10.07
N GLU A 72 6.88 -5.27 10.31
CA GLU A 72 5.71 -4.44 10.51
C GLU A 72 5.84 -3.24 9.58
N LEU A 73 4.77 -2.90 8.89
CA LEU A 73 4.72 -1.83 7.90
C LEU A 73 3.71 -0.79 8.35
N GLY A 74 4.14 0.47 8.36
CA GLY A 74 3.29 1.65 8.53
C GLY A 74 3.08 2.37 7.20
N PRO A 75 2.60 3.62 7.21
CA PRO A 75 2.29 4.35 5.99
C PRO A 75 3.48 4.56 5.05
N GLY A 76 3.25 4.42 3.74
CA GLY A 76 4.29 4.40 2.68
C GLY A 76 4.57 3.00 2.17
#